data_AF-A0A0G2F7W3-F1
#
_entry.id   AF-A0A0G2F7W3-F1
#
_cell.length_a   1.000
_cell.length_b   1.000
_cell.length_c   1.000
_cell.angle_alpha   90.00
_cell.angle_beta   90.00
_cell.angle_gamma   90.00
#
_symmetry.space_group_name_H-M   'P 1'
#
loop_
_entity.id
_entity.type
_entity.pdbx_description
1 polymer ?
#
loop_
_entity_poly.entity_id
_entity_poly.type
_entity_poly.pdbx_seq_one_letter_code
_entity_poly.pdbx_strand_id
1 'polypeptide(L)'
;MATNGAYGIEGWFPDSRGSWRLDAITLLAVIGESEIEAHSQAIEASALCLLPRILPAPQALLKPSRPLRMPDYPAKVAGVYSGVVLDTLGFFANIIHPLDDLPTYGFKVIRIKHRNGRGASVDTTLAGEKRTTDDRRSYQMEDLRRRQRQQGYQIIQHPREKLVDPMSETFTALTEECPVVTPKWSSPTNLISAASFVLTGAIIGMMVYWKDGVALLAVGIVSLGTSIVGYASWWRPVLMVRARRDKVTDGDIVIRTQQGGFILVRCSDEVARELYAGTAECEYHVGDRAHKLLMALGTAMLMVSIVLLGNVGFEGQTMVGASYIVLNGAYWLASMVSKEHYWDLSRYEWKDVTQRDARHADRTTDANDMCDGYRSFTRTLWYVIRETKSTRWAERSGAAPGTRRWRQWLREAEENARAGNRRWAAVRRRDHIFADDESDAMR
;
A
#
# COMPACT_ATOMS: atom_id res chain seq x y z
N MET A 1 37.88 -48.72 -37.32
CA MET A 1 38.56 -47.60 -38.01
C MET A 1 37.93 -46.32 -37.50
N ALA A 2 38.70 -45.57 -36.72
CA ALA A 2 38.32 -44.25 -36.25
C ALA A 2 38.31 -43.27 -37.43
N THR A 3 37.25 -42.48 -37.56
CA THR A 3 37.34 -41.18 -38.25
C THR A 3 36.42 -40.18 -37.56
N ASN A 4 37.07 -39.32 -36.79
CA ASN A 4 36.81 -37.89 -36.65
C ASN A 4 35.57 -37.48 -35.85
N GLY A 5 35.84 -37.14 -34.59
CA GLY A 5 35.03 -36.22 -33.83
C GLY A 5 34.91 -34.89 -34.60
N ALA A 6 33.70 -34.63 -35.08
CA ALA A 6 33.25 -33.27 -35.24
C ALA A 6 33.00 -32.73 -33.83
N TYR A 7 33.98 -32.02 -33.28
CA TYR A 7 33.77 -31.04 -32.21
C TYR A 7 33.01 -29.84 -32.80
N GLY A 8 31.85 -30.11 -33.37
CA GLY A 8 31.05 -29.18 -34.15
C GLY A 8 29.65 -29.07 -33.56
N ILE A 9 29.12 -27.87 -33.64
CA ILE A 9 27.73 -27.46 -33.36
C ILE A 9 26.64 -28.39 -33.93
N GLU A 10 26.97 -29.30 -34.85
CA GLU A 10 26.04 -30.25 -35.46
C GLU A 10 25.39 -31.21 -34.43
N GLY A 11 26.11 -31.62 -33.38
CA GLY A 11 25.54 -32.48 -32.33
C GLY A 11 24.62 -31.78 -31.33
N TRP A 12 24.38 -30.47 -31.48
CA TRP A 12 23.54 -29.67 -30.58
C TRP A 12 22.10 -29.49 -31.07
N PHE A 13 21.82 -29.87 -32.32
CA PHE A 13 20.52 -29.70 -32.96
C PHE A 13 19.96 -31.06 -33.41
N PRO A 14 18.65 -31.30 -33.27
CA PRO A 14 18.07 -32.60 -33.62
C PRO A 14 18.00 -32.84 -35.15
N ASP A 15 18.49 -33.99 -35.60
CA ASP A 15 18.60 -34.38 -37.02
C ASP A 15 17.32 -34.99 -37.63
N SER A 16 16.31 -35.38 -36.84
CA SER A 16 15.05 -35.95 -37.36
C SER A 16 13.82 -35.50 -36.56
N ARG A 17 12.84 -34.88 -37.23
CA ARG A 17 11.58 -34.37 -36.64
C ARG A 17 10.43 -35.32 -36.90
N GLY A 18 9.99 -36.01 -35.85
CA GLY A 18 8.96 -37.05 -35.93
C GLY A 18 7.68 -36.81 -35.12
N SER A 19 7.39 -35.60 -34.64
CA SER A 19 6.02 -35.14 -34.32
C SER A 19 6.11 -33.74 -33.71
N TRP A 20 5.56 -32.74 -34.40
CA TRP A 20 5.29 -31.45 -33.77
C TRP A 20 4.14 -31.67 -32.79
N ARG A 21 4.42 -31.68 -31.48
CA ARG A 21 3.37 -31.59 -30.47
C ARG A 21 3.37 -30.16 -29.96
N LEU A 22 2.31 -29.42 -30.26
CA LEU A 22 1.94 -28.22 -29.51
C LEU A 22 1.53 -28.69 -28.11
N ASP A 23 2.53 -28.98 -27.29
CA ASP A 23 2.38 -29.83 -26.10
C ASP A 23 2.35 -28.95 -24.85
N ALA A 24 1.25 -29.03 -24.10
CA ALA A 24 0.92 -28.64 -22.72
C ALA A 24 1.77 -27.60 -21.95
N ILE A 25 3.08 -27.58 -22.13
CA ILE A 25 4.08 -26.73 -21.49
C ILE A 25 3.96 -25.26 -21.93
N THR A 26 3.63 -24.98 -23.19
CA THR A 26 3.34 -23.60 -23.64
C THR A 26 2.06 -23.05 -23.00
N LEU A 27 1.05 -23.90 -22.79
CA LEU A 27 -0.16 -23.55 -22.04
C LEU A 27 0.16 -23.33 -20.56
N LEU A 28 0.97 -24.21 -19.98
CA LEU A 28 1.40 -24.09 -18.58
C LEU A 28 2.22 -22.82 -18.32
N ALA A 29 2.99 -22.36 -19.30
CA ALA A 29 3.70 -21.08 -19.22
C ALA A 29 2.76 -19.88 -19.16
N VAL A 30 1.49 -20.02 -19.61
CA VAL A 30 0.45 -18.97 -19.54
C VAL A 30 -0.44 -19.13 -18.31
N ILE A 31 -0.61 -20.36 -17.82
CA ILE A 31 -1.39 -20.65 -16.61
C ILE A 31 -0.68 -20.06 -15.37
N GLY A 32 -1.43 -19.31 -14.56
CA GLY A 32 -0.89 -18.63 -13.36
C GLY A 32 -0.70 -17.12 -13.52
N GLU A 33 -1.15 -16.53 -14.63
CA GLU A 33 -1.07 -15.07 -14.87
C GLU A 33 -1.68 -14.25 -13.72
N SER A 34 -2.84 -14.66 -13.20
CA SER A 34 -3.51 -13.99 -12.08
C SER A 34 -2.69 -14.02 -10.79
N GLU A 35 -2.00 -15.13 -10.51
CA GLU A 35 -1.18 -15.30 -9.31
C GLU A 35 0.06 -14.40 -9.38
N ILE A 36 0.71 -14.34 -10.55
CA ILE A 36 1.86 -13.48 -10.77
C ILE A 36 1.46 -12.01 -10.76
N GLU A 37 0.31 -11.67 -11.35
CA GLU A 37 -0.23 -10.32 -11.33
C GLU A 37 -0.52 -9.85 -9.90
N ALA A 38 -1.05 -10.71 -9.03
CA ALA A 38 -1.29 -10.38 -7.62
C ALA A 38 0.00 -10.03 -6.86
N HIS A 39 1.14 -10.58 -7.29
CA HIS A 39 2.45 -10.35 -6.68
C HIS A 39 3.34 -9.38 -7.45
N SER A 40 2.88 -8.80 -8.56
CA SER A 40 3.71 -8.00 -9.47
C SER A 40 4.39 -6.82 -8.75
N GLN A 41 3.64 -6.10 -7.91
CA GLN A 41 4.15 -4.97 -7.14
C GLN A 41 5.34 -5.35 -6.24
N ALA A 42 5.25 -6.49 -5.55
CA ALA A 42 6.31 -6.94 -4.65
C ALA A 42 7.51 -7.53 -5.43
N ILE A 43 7.28 -8.12 -6.61
CA ILE A 43 8.34 -8.60 -7.50
C ILE A 43 9.12 -7.42 -8.08
N GLU A 44 8.43 -6.44 -8.65
CA GLU A 44 9.02 -5.29 -9.35
C GLU A 44 9.66 -4.27 -8.41
N ALA A 45 9.23 -4.22 -7.14
CA ALA A 45 9.87 -3.37 -6.13
C ALA A 45 11.20 -3.94 -5.59
N SER A 46 11.45 -5.23 -5.78
CA SER A 46 12.62 -5.90 -5.25
C SER A 46 13.78 -5.87 -6.24
N ALA A 47 15.01 -5.66 -5.76
CA ALA A 47 16.22 -5.74 -6.59
C ALA A 47 16.42 -7.14 -7.23
N LEU A 48 15.81 -8.19 -6.69
CA LEU A 48 15.87 -9.54 -7.26
C LEU A 48 15.09 -9.66 -8.59
N CYS A 49 14.33 -8.64 -8.99
CA CYS A 49 13.70 -8.59 -10.31
C CYS A 49 14.73 -8.54 -11.45
N LEU A 50 15.96 -8.11 -11.17
CA LEU A 50 17.04 -8.00 -12.16
C LEU A 50 17.72 -9.34 -12.47
N LEU A 51 17.48 -10.38 -11.66
CA LEU A 51 18.12 -11.67 -11.85
C LEU A 51 17.54 -12.40 -13.08
N PRO A 52 18.39 -12.98 -13.96
CA PRO A 52 17.91 -13.71 -15.12
C PRO A 52 17.29 -15.04 -14.67
N ARG A 53 15.96 -15.13 -14.72
CA ARG A 53 15.24 -16.27 -14.12
C ARG A 53 14.00 -16.65 -14.90
N ILE A 54 13.61 -17.91 -14.83
CA ILE A 54 12.35 -18.37 -15.41
C ILE A 54 11.18 -17.94 -14.52
N LEU A 55 10.20 -17.26 -15.10
CA LEU A 55 8.95 -16.85 -14.44
C LEU A 55 7.77 -17.54 -15.14
N PRO A 56 6.82 -18.14 -14.39
CA PRO A 56 5.56 -18.54 -15.00
C PRO A 56 4.81 -17.26 -15.42
N ALA A 57 4.06 -17.35 -16.51
CA ALA A 57 3.24 -16.26 -17.05
C ALA A 57 3.91 -14.87 -17.05
N PRO A 58 5.12 -14.71 -17.64
CA PRO A 58 5.85 -13.44 -17.60
C PRO A 58 5.09 -12.31 -18.30
N GLN A 59 4.12 -12.63 -19.16
CA GLN A 59 3.21 -11.65 -19.75
C GLN A 59 2.38 -10.86 -18.73
N ALA A 60 2.15 -11.40 -17.52
CA ALA A 60 1.49 -10.67 -16.42
C ALA A 60 2.21 -9.36 -16.05
N LEU A 61 3.54 -9.34 -16.24
CA LEU A 61 4.40 -8.19 -15.96
C LEU A 61 4.54 -7.27 -17.19
N LEU A 62 4.09 -7.71 -18.37
CA LEU A 62 4.20 -6.99 -19.63
C LEU A 62 3.12 -5.90 -19.80
N LYS A 63 2.97 -5.04 -18.79
CA LYS A 63 1.95 -3.98 -18.80
C LYS A 63 2.44 -2.75 -19.60
N PRO A 64 1.63 -2.18 -20.51
CA PRO A 64 2.02 -1.02 -21.31
C PRO A 64 2.05 0.29 -20.51
N SER A 65 1.32 0.32 -19.39
CA SER A 65 1.28 1.42 -18.45
C SER A 65 1.58 0.91 -17.05
N ARG A 66 2.38 1.68 -16.32
CA ARG A 66 2.79 1.39 -14.96
C ARG A 66 2.05 2.32 -13.98
N PRO A 67 1.64 1.82 -12.80
CA PRO A 67 0.92 2.62 -11.83
C PRO A 67 1.83 3.72 -11.24
N LEU A 68 1.37 4.96 -11.23
CA LEU A 68 2.10 6.08 -10.61
C LEU A 68 1.99 6.11 -9.08
N ARG A 69 0.99 5.41 -8.55
CA ARG A 69 0.63 5.38 -7.14
C ARG A 69 0.26 3.97 -6.72
N MET A 70 0.51 3.69 -5.45
CA MET A 70 0.06 2.44 -4.84
C MET A 70 -1.47 2.37 -4.77
N PRO A 71 -2.05 1.15 -4.79
CA PRO A 71 -3.49 0.96 -4.66
C PRO A 71 -4.01 1.55 -3.35
N ASP A 72 -5.22 2.11 -3.40
CA ASP A 72 -5.93 2.65 -2.27
C ASP A 72 -7.17 1.83 -1.94
N TYR A 73 -7.57 1.85 -0.67
CA TYR A 73 -8.68 1.05 -0.15
C TYR A 73 -9.84 1.98 0.25
N PRO A 74 -11.09 1.68 -0.12
CA PRO A 74 -12.21 2.58 0.14
C PRO A 74 -12.57 2.61 1.63
N ALA A 75 -12.23 3.70 2.32
CA ALA A 75 -12.57 3.94 3.72
C ALA A 75 -12.53 5.44 4.02
N LYS A 76 -13.44 5.90 4.89
CA LYS A 76 -13.46 7.32 5.29
C LYS A 76 -12.42 7.55 6.38
N VAL A 77 -11.40 8.33 6.08
CA VAL A 77 -10.30 8.67 7.00
C VAL A 77 -10.43 10.14 7.38
N ALA A 78 -10.42 10.45 8.67
CA ALA A 78 -10.60 11.81 9.17
C ALA A 78 -9.59 12.16 10.26
N GLY A 79 -8.87 13.26 10.08
CA GLY A 79 -7.99 13.79 11.12
C GLY A 79 -8.79 14.47 12.22
N VAL A 80 -8.55 14.05 13.46
CA VAL A 80 -9.27 14.54 14.66
C VAL A 80 -9.04 16.04 14.86
N TYR A 81 -7.80 16.49 14.66
CA TYR A 81 -7.38 17.88 14.88
C TYR A 81 -7.08 18.64 13.58
N SER A 82 -6.55 17.97 12.56
CA SER A 82 -6.16 18.59 11.30
C SER A 82 -7.36 19.00 10.43
N GLY A 83 -8.50 18.32 10.59
CA GLY A 83 -9.68 18.57 9.79
C GLY A 83 -9.64 17.99 8.38
N VAL A 84 -8.56 17.30 8.02
CA VAL A 84 -8.42 16.59 6.75
C VAL A 84 -9.39 15.42 6.73
N VAL A 85 -10.11 15.26 5.62
CA VAL A 85 -10.98 14.11 5.36
C VAL A 85 -10.57 13.52 4.02
N LEU A 86 -10.39 12.21 4.00
CA LEU A 86 -10.05 11.43 2.82
C LEU A 86 -11.05 10.29 2.68
N ASP A 87 -11.29 9.90 1.44
CA ASP A 87 -12.28 8.89 1.08
C ASP A 87 -11.67 7.52 0.84
N THR A 88 -10.34 7.46 0.86
CA THR A 88 -9.56 6.25 0.68
C THR A 88 -8.44 6.17 1.71
N LEU A 89 -8.00 4.94 1.96
CA LEU A 89 -6.92 4.59 2.86
C LEU A 89 -5.71 4.11 2.03
N GLY A 90 -4.53 4.65 2.35
CA GLY A 90 -3.28 4.27 1.68
C GLY A 90 -2.91 2.80 1.89
N PHE A 91 -2.19 2.25 0.91
CA PHE A 91 -1.76 0.85 0.89
C PHE A 91 -1.07 0.39 2.19
N PHE A 92 -0.04 1.12 2.63
CA PHE A 92 0.74 0.74 3.83
C PHE A 92 -0.08 0.86 5.12
N ALA A 93 -0.99 1.82 5.18
CA ALA A 93 -1.91 1.94 6.30
C ALA A 93 -2.83 0.70 6.38
N ASN A 94 -3.36 0.23 5.24
CA ASN A 94 -4.15 -1.01 5.22
C ASN A 94 -3.34 -2.27 5.58
N ILE A 95 -2.02 -2.28 5.34
CA ILE A 95 -1.17 -3.37 5.84
C ILE A 95 -1.07 -3.34 7.37
N ILE A 96 -0.92 -2.16 7.98
CA ILE A 96 -0.81 -2.01 9.44
C ILE A 96 -2.14 -2.33 10.13
N HIS A 97 -3.24 -1.94 9.51
CA HIS A 97 -4.59 -2.19 10.03
C HIS A 97 -5.51 -2.68 8.90
N PRO A 98 -5.52 -4.00 8.66
CA PRO A 98 -6.37 -4.60 7.65
C PRO A 98 -7.84 -4.23 7.90
N LEU A 99 -8.44 -3.53 6.94
CA LEU A 99 -9.84 -3.12 7.04
C LEU A 99 -10.79 -4.35 7.03
N ASP A 100 -10.38 -5.44 6.38
CA ASP A 100 -11.13 -6.68 6.25
C ASP A 100 -11.21 -7.47 7.58
N ASP A 101 -10.23 -7.29 8.48
CA ASP A 101 -10.18 -7.95 9.78
C ASP A 101 -11.05 -7.26 10.84
N LEU A 102 -11.65 -6.11 10.51
CA LEU A 102 -12.51 -5.39 11.44
C LEU A 102 -13.96 -5.85 11.29
N PRO A 103 -14.55 -6.51 12.31
CA PRO A 103 -15.94 -6.94 12.25
C PRO A 103 -16.91 -5.75 12.18
N THR A 104 -18.15 -6.02 11.76
CA THR A 104 -19.23 -5.03 11.75
C THR A 104 -19.39 -4.39 13.13
N TYR A 105 -19.41 -3.05 13.16
CA TYR A 105 -19.44 -2.25 14.39
C TYR A 105 -18.26 -2.47 15.35
N GLY A 106 -17.17 -3.07 14.89
CA GLY A 106 -15.94 -3.23 15.66
C GLY A 106 -15.27 -1.90 15.97
N PHE A 107 -14.57 -1.84 17.10
CA PHE A 107 -13.79 -0.68 17.51
C PHE A 107 -12.39 -1.10 17.95
N LYS A 108 -11.37 -0.44 17.40
CA LYS A 108 -9.97 -0.63 17.79
C LYS A 108 -9.27 0.71 17.99
N VAL A 109 -8.38 0.79 18.97
CA VAL A 109 -7.48 1.93 19.19
C VAL A 109 -6.05 1.44 19.02
N ILE A 110 -5.36 1.97 18.01
CA ILE A 110 -3.99 1.58 17.69
C ILE A 110 -3.10 2.79 17.92
N ARG A 111 -2.00 2.61 18.64
CA ARG A 111 -0.98 3.64 18.81
C ARG A 111 0.17 3.36 17.85
N ILE A 112 0.49 4.30 16.97
CA ILE A 112 1.58 4.20 15.99
C ILE A 112 2.64 5.26 16.29
N LYS A 113 3.90 4.85 16.36
CA LYS A 113 5.07 5.72 16.55
C LYS A 113 6.21 5.30 15.62
N HIS A 114 7.13 6.20 15.34
CA HIS A 114 8.40 5.83 14.72
C HIS A 114 9.28 5.05 15.72
N ARG A 115 9.87 3.94 15.27
CA ARG A 115 10.72 3.08 16.11
C ARG A 115 12.02 3.76 16.54
N ASN A 116 12.67 4.45 15.62
CA ASN A 116 13.81 5.31 15.94
C ASN A 116 13.25 6.69 16.22
N GLY A 117 13.28 7.10 17.49
CA GLY A 117 12.73 8.36 18.00
C GLY A 117 13.38 9.63 17.45
N ARG A 118 13.40 9.85 16.13
CA ARG A 118 13.67 11.18 15.54
C ARG A 118 12.57 12.21 15.86
N GLY A 119 11.68 11.93 16.81
CA GLY A 119 10.57 12.81 17.19
C GLY A 119 10.21 12.79 18.68
N ALA A 120 11.11 12.44 19.61
CA ALA A 120 10.82 12.61 21.05
C ALA A 120 12.08 12.66 21.94
N SER A 121 12.62 13.87 22.15
CA SER A 121 13.11 14.42 23.43
C SER A 121 14.12 15.55 23.17
N VAL A 122 13.66 16.81 23.16
CA VAL A 122 14.53 17.92 23.57
C VAL A 122 13.88 18.49 24.82
N ASP A 123 14.60 18.34 25.91
CA ASP A 123 14.18 18.62 27.27
C ASP A 123 13.73 20.06 27.48
N THR A 124 12.76 20.16 28.37
CA THR A 124 12.36 21.38 29.04
C THR A 124 13.52 21.84 29.94
N THR A 125 14.41 22.66 29.40
CA THR A 125 15.25 23.58 30.18
C THR A 125 15.69 24.68 29.25
N LEU A 126 15.04 25.83 29.37
CA LEU A 126 15.63 27.18 29.34
C LEU A 126 14.47 28.16 29.53
N ALA A 127 14.16 28.39 30.81
CA ALA A 127 13.57 29.64 31.23
C ALA A 127 14.59 30.76 30.96
N GLY A 128 14.11 31.87 30.39
CA GLY A 128 14.85 33.12 30.30
C GLY A 128 15.20 33.54 28.87
N GLU A 129 14.33 34.33 28.23
CA GLU A 129 14.64 35.69 27.78
C GLU A 129 13.38 36.26 27.10
N LYS A 130 12.68 37.16 27.79
CA LYS A 130 11.70 38.06 27.15
C LYS A 130 12.48 39.10 26.36
N ARG A 131 12.20 39.28 25.07
CA ARG A 131 12.41 40.57 24.37
C ARG A 131 11.38 40.78 23.25
N THR A 132 10.37 41.55 23.63
CA THR A 132 9.63 42.57 22.86
C THR A 132 10.01 42.75 21.39
N THR A 133 9.06 42.53 20.49
CA THR A 133 8.78 43.36 19.29
C THR A 133 7.40 42.96 18.77
N ASP A 134 6.39 43.33 19.56
CA ASP A 134 5.03 43.56 19.05
C ASP A 134 4.99 44.98 18.43
N ASP A 135 3.96 45.28 17.63
CA ASP A 135 3.62 46.59 17.00
C ASP A 135 3.94 46.88 15.52
N ARG A 136 4.19 45.90 14.62
CA ARG A 136 4.22 46.24 13.17
C ARG A 136 3.73 45.24 12.13
N ARG A 137 2.97 44.21 12.53
CA ARG A 137 2.46 43.18 11.58
C ARG A 137 0.94 43.04 11.52
N SER A 138 0.22 43.93 12.18
CA SER A 138 -1.23 43.88 12.35
C SER A 138 -2.05 44.44 11.17
N TYR A 139 -1.41 45.09 10.18
CA TYR A 139 -2.13 45.72 9.05
C TYR A 139 -1.93 45.05 7.69
N GLN A 140 -1.13 43.99 7.59
CA GLN A 140 -0.84 43.33 6.30
C GLN A 140 -1.57 41.99 6.11
N MET A 141 -2.16 41.43 7.17
CA MET A 141 -2.82 40.11 7.15
C MET A 141 -4.33 40.18 6.81
N GLU A 142 -4.94 41.35 6.93
CA GLU A 142 -6.39 41.53 6.70
C GLU A 142 -6.73 41.66 5.19
N ASP A 143 -5.83 42.24 4.39
CA ASP A 143 -6.02 42.41 2.93
C ASP A 143 -5.85 41.10 2.13
N LEU A 144 -5.00 40.19 2.61
CA LEU A 144 -4.81 38.86 2.00
C LEU A 144 -6.03 37.96 2.22
N ARG A 145 -6.73 38.10 3.35
CA ARG A 145 -7.95 37.32 3.65
C ARG A 145 -9.16 37.76 2.83
N ARG A 146 -9.21 39.01 2.37
CA ARG A 146 -10.29 39.50 1.49
C ARG A 146 -10.15 38.97 0.06
N ARG A 147 -8.92 38.79 -0.44
CA ARG A 147 -8.68 38.26 -1.81
C ARG A 147 -8.93 36.75 -1.93
N GLN A 148 -8.69 35.97 -0.88
CA GLN A 148 -8.91 34.50 -0.91
C GLN A 148 -10.39 34.06 -0.82
N ARG A 149 -11.32 34.95 -0.46
CA ARG A 149 -12.75 34.60 -0.37
C ARG A 149 -13.47 34.50 -1.73
N GLN A 150 -12.83 34.86 -2.84
CA GLN A 150 -13.46 34.87 -4.18
C GLN A 150 -13.00 33.77 -5.14
N GLN A 151 -12.03 32.91 -4.79
CA GLN A 151 -11.63 31.81 -5.66
C GLN A 151 -12.03 30.47 -5.06
N GLY A 152 -13.13 29.92 -5.60
CA GLY A 152 -13.50 28.53 -5.42
C GLY A 152 -12.38 27.61 -5.88
N TYR A 153 -12.16 26.56 -5.10
CA TYR A 153 -11.11 25.58 -5.29
C TYR A 153 -11.39 24.77 -6.56
N GLN A 154 -10.79 25.15 -7.69
CA GLN A 154 -10.68 24.28 -8.86
C GLN A 154 -9.40 23.44 -8.77
N ILE A 155 -9.56 22.15 -9.03
CA ILE A 155 -8.48 21.17 -9.16
C ILE A 155 -7.66 21.55 -10.40
N ILE A 156 -6.40 21.97 -10.21
CA ILE A 156 -5.50 22.29 -11.32
C ILE A 156 -4.58 21.10 -11.59
N GLN A 157 -4.83 20.42 -12.72
CA GLN A 157 -3.80 19.68 -13.45
C GLN A 157 -2.85 20.70 -14.07
N HIS A 158 -1.56 20.68 -13.72
CA HIS A 158 -0.56 21.50 -14.41
C HIS A 158 0.18 20.68 -15.47
N PRO A 159 0.17 21.11 -16.75
CA PRO A 159 1.19 20.75 -17.72
C PRO A 159 2.53 21.43 -17.36
N ARG A 160 3.63 20.72 -17.61
CA ARG A 160 5.01 21.19 -17.41
C ARG A 160 5.33 22.43 -18.26
N GLU A 161 5.71 23.52 -17.61
CA GLU A 161 6.56 24.55 -18.20
C GLU A 161 7.70 24.90 -17.24
N LYS A 162 8.92 24.91 -17.79
CA LYS A 162 10.16 25.21 -17.08
C LYS A 162 10.28 26.73 -16.90
N LEU A 163 10.08 27.21 -15.68
CA LEU A 163 10.65 28.48 -15.23
C LEU A 163 11.50 28.18 -13.99
N VAL A 164 12.80 28.40 -14.09
CA VAL A 164 13.74 28.22 -12.98
C VAL A 164 13.63 29.46 -12.10
N ASP A 165 12.83 29.37 -11.04
CA ASP A 165 12.71 30.41 -10.03
C ASP A 165 13.92 30.37 -9.05
N PRO A 166 14.45 31.53 -8.63
CA PRO A 166 15.48 31.64 -7.57
C PRO A 166 14.99 31.18 -6.18
N MET A 167 13.72 30.76 -6.08
CA MET A 167 13.11 30.14 -4.90
C MET A 167 13.42 28.62 -4.79
N SER A 168 14.11 28.05 -5.79
CA SER A 168 14.57 26.66 -5.78
C SER A 168 15.73 26.44 -4.79
N GLU A 169 16.58 27.47 -4.57
CA GLU A 169 17.76 27.35 -3.69
C GLU A 169 17.41 27.19 -2.20
N THR A 170 16.23 27.65 -1.76
CA THR A 170 15.75 27.39 -0.40
C THR A 170 15.11 26.01 -0.26
N PHE A 171 14.64 25.42 -1.37
CA PHE A 171 14.03 24.08 -1.37
C PHE A 171 15.08 22.96 -1.44
N THR A 172 16.24 23.20 -2.04
CA THR A 172 17.37 22.25 -2.09
C THR A 172 18.11 22.08 -0.76
N ALA A 173 17.94 22.99 0.20
CA ALA A 173 18.59 22.90 1.52
C ALA A 173 17.84 22.03 2.56
N LEU A 174 16.65 21.48 2.22
CA LEU A 174 15.82 20.68 3.14
C LEU A 174 15.45 19.28 2.62
N THR A 175 16.00 18.82 1.51
CA THR A 175 15.78 17.45 1.01
C THR A 175 16.51 16.42 1.90
N GLU A 176 15.97 16.18 3.11
CA GLU A 176 16.01 14.82 3.64
C GLU A 176 15.20 13.95 2.67
N GLU A 177 15.84 12.90 2.15
CA GLU A 177 15.24 11.96 1.20
C GLU A 177 13.90 11.45 1.75
N CYS A 178 12.85 11.56 0.94
CA CYS A 178 11.54 11.02 1.30
C CYS A 178 11.70 9.53 1.67
N PRO A 179 11.11 9.07 2.80
CA PRO A 179 11.37 7.74 3.30
C PRO A 179 10.79 6.71 2.35
N VAL A 180 11.64 5.74 1.99
CA VAL A 180 11.32 4.65 1.08
C VAL A 180 10.96 3.41 1.89
N VAL A 181 9.89 2.73 1.50
CA VAL A 181 9.52 1.43 2.08
C VAL A 181 10.05 0.33 1.15
N THR A 182 11.05 -0.43 1.60
CA THR A 182 11.60 -1.51 0.78
C THR A 182 10.87 -2.83 1.04
N PRO A 183 10.82 -3.74 0.06
CA PRO A 183 10.39 -5.11 0.31
C PRO A 183 11.31 -5.79 1.34
N LYS A 184 10.76 -6.61 2.23
CA LYS A 184 11.58 -7.38 3.18
C LYS A 184 12.48 -8.33 2.41
N TRP A 185 13.72 -8.49 2.86
CA TRP A 185 14.62 -9.47 2.25
C TRP A 185 14.07 -10.91 2.35
N SER A 186 13.37 -11.22 3.45
CA SER A 186 12.64 -12.47 3.67
C SER A 186 11.23 -12.51 3.06
N SER A 187 10.88 -11.57 2.18
CA SER A 187 9.60 -11.62 1.45
C SER A 187 9.47 -12.95 0.70
N PRO A 188 8.29 -13.61 0.74
CA PRO A 188 8.06 -14.84 -0.03
C PRO A 188 8.44 -14.70 -1.51
N THR A 189 8.15 -13.55 -2.12
CA THR A 189 8.51 -13.26 -3.53
C THR A 189 10.01 -13.21 -3.76
N ASN A 190 10.78 -12.75 -2.78
CA ASN A 190 12.25 -12.70 -2.87
C ASN A 190 12.85 -14.09 -2.77
N LEU A 191 12.34 -14.92 -1.85
CA LEU A 191 12.74 -16.32 -1.73
C LEU A 191 12.42 -17.10 -3.01
N ILE A 192 11.22 -16.93 -3.55
CA ILE A 192 10.80 -17.57 -4.81
C ILE A 192 11.66 -17.07 -5.98
N SER A 193 12.00 -15.77 -6.03
CA SER A 193 12.84 -15.21 -7.09
C SER A 193 14.26 -15.75 -7.05
N ALA A 194 14.85 -15.87 -5.85
CA ALA A 194 16.16 -16.48 -5.66
C ALA A 194 16.14 -17.99 -5.99
N ALA A 195 15.12 -18.73 -5.55
CA ALA A 195 14.96 -20.14 -5.88
C ALA A 195 14.77 -20.36 -7.38
N SER A 196 13.99 -19.51 -8.04
CA SER A 196 13.78 -19.51 -9.50
C SER A 196 15.09 -19.24 -10.25
N PHE A 197 15.93 -18.32 -9.78
CA PHE A 197 17.26 -18.08 -10.36
C PHE A 197 18.16 -19.33 -10.26
N VAL A 198 18.22 -19.96 -9.07
CA VAL A 198 18.98 -21.20 -8.87
C VAL A 198 18.44 -22.34 -9.75
N LEU A 199 17.12 -22.50 -9.81
CA LEU A 199 16.46 -23.50 -10.65
C LEU A 199 16.76 -23.27 -12.14
N THR A 200 16.79 -22.02 -12.58
CA THR A 200 17.16 -21.66 -13.96
C THR A 200 18.61 -22.07 -14.27
N GLY A 201 19.53 -21.81 -13.34
CA GLY A 201 20.92 -22.27 -13.47
C GLY A 201 21.06 -23.80 -13.52
N ALA A 202 20.28 -24.51 -12.71
CA ALA A 202 20.24 -25.97 -12.71
C ALA A 202 19.69 -26.54 -14.04
N ILE A 203 18.63 -25.94 -14.57
CA ILE A 203 18.05 -26.31 -15.88
C ILE A 203 19.08 -26.08 -17.00
N ILE A 204 19.75 -24.93 -17.01
CA ILE A 204 20.81 -24.63 -17.98
C ILE A 204 21.95 -25.67 -17.89
N GLY A 205 22.39 -26.03 -16.68
CA GLY A 205 23.42 -27.05 -16.47
C GLY A 205 23.01 -28.42 -17.03
N MET A 206 21.75 -28.82 -16.83
CA MET A 206 21.22 -30.07 -17.38
C MET A 206 21.07 -30.04 -18.91
N MET A 207 20.68 -28.90 -19.49
CA MET A 207 20.62 -28.73 -20.95
C MET A 207 22.01 -28.83 -21.60
N VAL A 208 23.05 -28.30 -20.94
CA VAL A 208 24.44 -28.47 -21.38
C VAL A 208 24.87 -29.93 -21.29
N TYR A 209 24.48 -30.65 -20.24
CA TYR A 209 24.75 -32.07 -20.09
C TYR A 209 24.09 -32.91 -21.20
N TRP A 210 22.84 -32.61 -21.56
CA TRP A 210 22.12 -33.27 -22.65
C TRP A 210 22.47 -32.78 -24.06
N LYS A 211 23.29 -31.72 -24.17
CA LYS A 211 23.69 -31.09 -25.43
C LYS A 211 22.49 -30.62 -26.27
N ASP A 212 21.43 -30.16 -25.63
CA ASP A 212 20.27 -29.58 -26.33
C ASP A 212 20.47 -28.06 -26.49
N GLY A 213 20.94 -27.65 -27.67
CA GLY A 213 21.22 -26.24 -27.98
C GLY A 213 19.98 -25.39 -28.12
N VAL A 214 18.88 -25.96 -28.62
CA VAL A 214 17.60 -25.25 -28.76
C VAL A 214 17.04 -24.94 -27.38
N ALA A 215 17.09 -25.90 -26.46
CA ALA A 215 16.66 -25.73 -25.08
C ALA A 215 17.47 -24.67 -24.35
N LEU A 216 18.80 -24.72 -24.50
CA LEU A 216 19.71 -23.76 -23.90
C LEU A 216 19.42 -22.33 -24.38
N LEU A 217 19.21 -22.15 -25.69
CA LEU A 217 18.86 -20.85 -26.28
C LEU A 217 17.48 -20.38 -25.81
N ALA A 218 16.48 -21.26 -25.79
CA ALA A 218 15.13 -20.91 -25.36
C ALA A 218 15.10 -20.41 -23.91
N VAL A 219 15.69 -21.17 -22.98
CA VAL A 219 15.76 -20.80 -21.56
C VAL A 219 16.66 -19.58 -21.34
N GLY A 220 17.77 -19.48 -22.05
CA GLY A 220 18.63 -18.30 -22.04
C GLY A 220 17.85 -17.02 -22.42
N ILE A 221 17.13 -17.06 -23.53
CA ILE A 221 16.33 -15.91 -24.00
C ILE A 221 15.20 -15.56 -23.01
N VAL A 222 14.47 -16.54 -22.47
CA VAL A 222 13.42 -16.27 -21.46
C VAL A 222 14.02 -15.67 -20.19
N SER A 223 15.12 -16.22 -19.68
CA SER A 223 15.76 -15.71 -18.46
C SER A 223 16.32 -14.29 -18.63
N LEU A 224 16.89 -13.96 -19.79
CA LEU A 224 17.31 -12.60 -20.10
C LEU A 224 16.12 -11.66 -20.30
N GLY A 225 15.06 -12.14 -20.94
CA GLY A 225 13.82 -11.40 -21.14
C GLY A 225 13.17 -10.99 -19.82
N THR A 226 13.11 -11.87 -18.82
CA THR A 226 12.56 -11.55 -17.49
C THR A 226 13.40 -10.54 -16.74
N SER A 227 14.74 -10.60 -16.85
CA SER A 227 15.65 -9.59 -16.28
C SER A 227 15.43 -8.21 -16.90
N ILE A 228 15.27 -8.14 -18.24
CA ILE A 228 14.99 -6.89 -18.96
C ILE A 228 13.65 -6.29 -18.53
N VAL A 229 12.60 -7.13 -18.43
CA VAL A 229 11.27 -6.71 -17.97
C VAL A 229 11.33 -6.26 -16.51
N GLY A 230 12.04 -6.99 -15.65
CA GLY A 230 12.26 -6.63 -14.26
C GLY A 230 12.94 -5.28 -14.11
N TYR A 231 13.99 -5.02 -14.90
CA TYR A 231 14.66 -3.72 -14.93
C TYR A 231 13.75 -2.60 -15.43
N ALA A 232 12.98 -2.85 -16.50
CA ALA A 232 12.05 -1.87 -17.07
C ALA A 232 10.96 -1.45 -16.08
N SER A 233 10.50 -2.38 -15.24
CA SER A 233 9.50 -2.15 -14.22
C SER A 233 10.07 -1.80 -12.84
N TRP A 234 11.39 -1.77 -12.64
CA TRP A 234 11.97 -1.63 -11.31
C TRP A 234 11.64 -0.29 -10.65
N TRP A 235 11.01 -0.35 -9.47
CA TRP A 235 10.46 0.82 -8.77
C TRP A 235 10.64 0.77 -7.25
N ARG A 236 10.39 1.90 -6.58
CA ARG A 236 10.35 2.01 -5.12
C ARG A 236 9.22 2.93 -4.65
N PRO A 237 8.52 2.61 -3.54
CA PRO A 237 7.48 3.48 -3.00
C PRO A 237 8.10 4.61 -2.17
N VAL A 238 7.68 5.84 -2.46
CA VAL A 238 8.11 7.03 -1.75
C VAL A 238 6.94 7.58 -0.93
N LEU A 239 7.17 7.77 0.38
CA LEU A 239 6.16 8.33 1.29
C LEU A 239 6.24 9.85 1.34
N MET A 240 5.11 10.50 1.61
CA MET A 240 5.03 11.96 1.71
C MET A 240 5.57 12.47 3.05
N VAL A 241 6.49 13.44 3.00
CA VAL A 241 7.08 14.07 4.21
C VAL A 241 6.51 15.46 4.43
N ARG A 242 6.49 15.88 5.70
CA ARG A 242 6.19 17.27 6.10
C ARG A 242 7.36 18.18 5.76
N ALA A 243 7.12 19.23 4.98
CA ALA A 243 8.15 20.20 4.60
C ALA A 243 8.67 21.10 5.77
N ARG A 244 7.92 21.21 6.87
CA ARG A 244 8.19 22.16 7.96
C ARG A 244 8.36 21.47 9.32
N ARG A 245 9.50 21.71 9.99
CA ARG A 245 9.89 21.10 11.27
C ARG A 245 9.47 21.92 12.49
N ASP A 246 8.21 22.32 12.56
CA ASP A 246 7.65 22.94 13.77
C ASP A 246 7.23 21.83 14.76
N LYS A 247 7.22 22.14 16.07
CA LYS A 247 6.83 21.21 17.16
C LYS A 247 5.65 20.33 16.73
N VAL A 248 5.87 19.02 16.74
CA VAL A 248 4.91 18.03 16.25
C VAL A 248 3.70 17.98 17.18
N THR A 249 2.54 18.34 16.65
CA THR A 249 1.25 18.23 17.35
C THR A 249 0.67 16.82 17.17
N ASP A 250 -0.35 16.51 17.97
CA ASP A 250 -1.09 15.26 17.83
C ASP A 250 -1.75 15.18 16.44
N GLY A 251 -1.52 14.05 15.78
CA GLY A 251 -1.98 13.76 14.42
C GLY A 251 -3.07 12.70 14.37
N ASP A 252 -3.81 12.51 15.47
CA ASP A 252 -4.78 11.42 15.58
C ASP A 252 -5.74 11.34 14.39
N ILE A 253 -5.93 10.11 13.89
CA ILE A 253 -6.76 9.81 12.74
C ILE A 253 -7.87 8.84 13.15
N VAL A 254 -9.09 9.08 12.67
CA VAL A 254 -10.20 8.14 12.76
C VAL A 254 -10.47 7.57 11.38
N ILE A 255 -10.52 6.25 11.31
CA ILE A 255 -10.87 5.50 10.10
C ILE A 255 -12.24 4.87 10.33
N ARG A 256 -13.15 5.07 9.39
CA ARG A 256 -14.48 4.46 9.36
C ARG A 256 -14.57 3.47 8.21
N THR A 257 -14.92 2.23 8.53
CA THR A 257 -15.15 1.17 7.54
C THR A 257 -16.57 1.24 6.98
N GLN A 258 -16.80 0.59 5.83
CA GLN A 258 -18.13 0.51 5.22
C GLN A 258 -19.12 -0.28 6.10
N GLN A 259 -18.62 -1.22 6.91
CA GLN A 259 -19.42 -2.02 7.85
C GLN A 259 -19.73 -1.29 9.17
N GLY A 260 -19.49 0.02 9.25
CA GLY A 260 -19.77 0.82 10.44
C GLY A 260 -18.83 0.57 11.63
N GLY A 261 -17.67 -0.07 11.39
CA GLY A 261 -16.59 -0.18 12.35
C GLY A 261 -15.69 1.05 12.33
N PHE A 262 -14.97 1.27 13.43
CA PHE A 262 -14.05 2.38 13.58
C PHE A 262 -12.68 1.95 14.09
N ILE A 263 -11.63 2.55 13.53
CA ILE A 263 -10.25 2.42 14.02
C ILE A 263 -9.77 3.81 14.39
N LEU A 264 -9.44 4.02 15.66
CA LEU A 264 -8.78 5.24 16.14
C LEU A 264 -7.28 5.01 16.15
N VAL A 265 -6.56 5.76 15.34
CA VAL A 265 -5.11 5.75 15.28
C VAL A 265 -4.58 6.92 16.08
N ARG A 266 -3.83 6.62 17.16
CA ARG A 266 -3.09 7.58 17.96
C ARG A 266 -1.68 7.72 17.40
N CYS A 267 -1.39 8.85 16.79
CA CYS A 267 -0.11 9.09 16.13
C CYS A 267 0.26 10.58 16.11
N SER A 268 1.52 10.87 15.77
CA SER A 268 1.98 12.24 15.53
C SER A 268 1.54 12.75 14.14
N ASP A 269 1.47 14.07 13.92
CA ASP A 269 1.11 14.64 12.60
C ASP A 269 2.05 14.15 11.47
N GLU A 270 3.30 13.84 11.79
CA GLU A 270 4.27 13.29 10.83
C GLU A 270 3.86 11.90 10.34
N VAL A 271 3.58 10.97 11.26
CA VAL A 271 3.08 9.63 10.93
C VAL A 271 1.75 9.70 10.21
N ALA A 272 0.87 10.61 10.65
CA ALA A 272 -0.42 10.85 10.02
C ALA A 272 -0.26 11.25 8.54
N ARG A 273 0.70 12.13 8.25
CA ARG A 273 0.96 12.58 6.88
C ARG A 273 1.61 11.52 6.00
N GLU A 274 2.60 10.81 6.56
CA GLU A 274 3.33 9.78 5.82
C GLU A 274 2.45 8.57 5.44
N LEU A 275 1.60 8.10 6.36
CA LEU A 275 0.80 6.89 6.16
C LEU A 275 -0.62 7.16 5.63
N TYR A 276 -1.23 8.31 5.98
CA TYR A 276 -2.65 8.55 5.73
C TYR A 276 -2.92 9.73 4.80
N ALA A 277 -2.13 10.83 4.85
CA ALA A 277 -2.45 12.03 4.07
C ALA A 277 -2.05 11.94 2.59
N GLY A 278 -1.23 10.97 2.22
CA GLY A 278 -0.73 10.76 0.86
C GLY A 278 -0.87 9.31 0.39
N THR A 279 -1.16 9.12 -0.89
CA THR A 279 -0.89 7.85 -1.55
C THR A 279 0.60 7.76 -1.82
N ALA A 280 1.22 6.62 -1.51
CA ALA A 280 2.64 6.43 -1.79
C ALA A 280 2.85 6.51 -3.31
N GLU A 281 3.71 7.43 -3.74
CA GLU A 281 4.05 7.60 -5.14
C GLU A 281 5.10 6.56 -5.53
N CYS A 282 4.95 5.98 -6.71
CA CYS A 282 5.88 4.98 -7.23
C CYS A 282 6.98 5.69 -8.02
N GLU A 283 8.19 5.71 -7.48
CA GLU A 283 9.37 6.21 -8.18
C GLU A 283 10.01 5.08 -8.98
N TYR A 284 10.04 5.23 -10.30
CA TYR A 284 10.64 4.25 -11.20
C TYR A 284 12.06 4.67 -11.58
N HIS A 285 12.98 3.70 -11.61
CA HIS A 285 14.37 3.95 -12.02
C HIS A 285 14.49 4.22 -13.52
N VAL A 286 13.60 3.62 -14.32
CA VAL A 286 13.59 3.74 -15.78
C VAL A 286 12.56 4.77 -16.23
N GLY A 287 12.89 5.65 -17.17
CA GLY A 287 11.95 6.63 -17.74
C GLY A 287 10.93 6.01 -18.71
N ASP A 288 9.81 6.70 -18.97
CA ASP A 288 8.68 6.13 -19.72
C ASP A 288 9.01 5.65 -21.14
N ARG A 289 9.89 6.36 -21.86
CA ARG A 289 10.30 5.96 -23.23
C ARG A 289 11.13 4.68 -23.22
N ALA A 290 12.11 4.61 -22.30
CA ALA A 290 12.95 3.44 -22.14
C ALA A 290 12.14 2.25 -21.64
N HIS A 291 11.20 2.46 -20.71
CA HIS A 291 10.26 1.45 -20.26
C HIS A 291 9.52 0.82 -21.44
N LYS A 292 8.81 1.62 -22.26
CA LYS A 292 8.08 1.10 -23.43
C LYS A 292 8.95 0.30 -24.41
N LEU A 293 10.18 0.76 -24.65
CA LEU A 293 11.12 0.06 -25.52
C LEU A 293 11.58 -1.27 -24.92
N LEU A 294 11.93 -1.29 -23.63
CA LEU A 294 12.33 -2.51 -22.92
C LEU A 294 11.16 -3.50 -22.78
N MET A 295 9.93 -3.01 -22.58
CA MET A 295 8.72 -3.85 -22.59
C MET A 295 8.51 -4.49 -23.96
N ALA A 296 8.63 -3.72 -25.05
CA ALA A 296 8.53 -4.26 -26.41
C ALA A 296 9.62 -5.31 -26.69
N LEU A 297 10.85 -5.07 -26.23
CA LEU A 297 11.96 -6.02 -26.34
C LEU A 297 11.69 -7.30 -25.52
N GLY A 298 11.21 -7.17 -24.29
CA GLY A 298 10.83 -8.29 -23.43
C GLY A 298 9.74 -9.15 -24.06
N THR A 299 8.70 -8.54 -24.62
CA THR A 299 7.65 -9.25 -25.38
C THR A 299 8.21 -9.98 -26.59
N ALA A 300 9.11 -9.36 -27.36
CA ALA A 300 9.73 -10.00 -28.51
C ALA A 300 10.58 -11.22 -28.11
N MET A 301 11.38 -11.09 -27.05
CA MET A 301 12.19 -12.19 -26.51
C MET A 301 11.31 -13.34 -26.00
N LEU A 302 10.19 -13.02 -25.33
CA LEU A 302 9.23 -14.01 -24.88
C LEU A 302 8.63 -14.80 -26.07
N MET A 303 8.18 -14.09 -27.12
CA MET A 303 7.61 -14.73 -28.31
C MET A 303 8.62 -15.64 -29.02
N VAL A 304 9.86 -15.19 -29.19
CA VAL A 304 10.93 -15.99 -29.81
C VAL A 304 11.22 -17.23 -28.96
N SER A 305 11.34 -17.08 -27.64
CA SER A 305 11.61 -18.22 -26.76
C SER A 305 10.48 -19.25 -26.74
N ILE A 306 9.22 -18.82 -26.73
CA ILE A 306 8.07 -19.74 -26.79
C ILE A 306 8.12 -20.60 -28.06
N VAL A 307 8.47 -20.00 -29.21
CA VAL A 307 8.62 -20.74 -30.48
C VAL A 307 9.77 -21.74 -30.40
N LEU A 308 10.91 -21.35 -29.83
CA LEU A 308 12.05 -22.26 -29.65
C LEU A 308 11.73 -23.41 -28.70
N LEU A 309 10.99 -23.16 -27.61
CA LEU A 309 10.59 -24.16 -26.63
C LEU A 309 9.70 -25.25 -27.23
N GLY A 310 8.93 -24.92 -28.27
CA GLY A 310 8.14 -25.91 -29.02
C GLY A 310 8.98 -26.90 -29.84
N ASN A 311 10.28 -26.65 -30.00
CA ASN A 311 11.22 -27.51 -30.75
C ASN A 311 12.32 -28.10 -29.85
N VAL A 312 12.13 -28.05 -28.53
CA VAL A 312 13.04 -28.62 -27.53
C VAL A 312 12.80 -30.13 -27.40
N GLY A 313 13.85 -30.89 -27.07
CA GLY A 313 13.72 -32.32 -26.80
C GLY A 313 12.83 -32.60 -25.58
N PHE A 314 12.24 -33.80 -25.54
CA PHE A 314 11.30 -34.19 -24.48
C PHE A 314 11.85 -34.01 -23.05
N GLU A 315 13.13 -34.31 -22.84
CA GLU A 315 13.81 -34.15 -21.55
C GLU A 315 13.84 -32.68 -21.09
N GLY A 316 14.25 -31.77 -21.99
CA GLY A 316 14.26 -30.34 -21.72
C GLY A 316 12.86 -29.77 -21.53
N GLN A 317 11.88 -30.21 -22.34
CA GLN A 317 10.48 -29.83 -22.20
C GLN A 317 9.95 -30.21 -20.82
N THR A 318 10.17 -31.46 -20.40
CA THR A 318 9.67 -31.97 -19.11
C THR A 318 10.28 -31.22 -17.93
N MET A 319 11.59 -30.91 -17.98
CA MET A 319 12.23 -30.09 -16.93
C MET A 319 11.65 -28.69 -16.84
N VAL A 320 11.50 -27.99 -17.97
CA VAL A 320 10.93 -26.63 -18.00
C VAL A 320 9.47 -26.65 -17.56
N GLY A 321 8.69 -27.62 -18.02
CA GLY A 321 7.30 -27.82 -17.60
C GLY A 321 7.17 -28.07 -16.10
N ALA A 322 7.96 -29.00 -15.55
CA ALA A 322 7.98 -29.27 -14.12
C ALA A 322 8.37 -28.02 -13.31
N SER A 323 9.34 -27.24 -13.80
CA SER A 323 9.74 -25.99 -13.15
C SER A 323 8.60 -24.97 -13.09
N TYR A 324 7.80 -24.85 -14.16
CA TYR A 324 6.64 -23.95 -14.16
C TYR A 324 5.54 -24.41 -13.22
N ILE A 325 5.25 -25.72 -13.12
CA ILE A 325 4.29 -26.25 -12.13
C ILE A 325 4.76 -25.91 -10.71
N VAL A 326 6.04 -26.15 -10.40
CA VAL A 326 6.60 -25.89 -9.07
C VAL A 326 6.56 -24.39 -8.75
N LEU A 327 6.97 -23.53 -9.69
CA LEU A 327 6.97 -22.09 -9.49
C LEU A 327 5.55 -21.54 -9.35
N ASN A 328 4.62 -21.98 -10.20
CA ASN A 328 3.22 -21.55 -10.11
C ASN A 328 2.59 -21.97 -8.77
N GLY A 329 2.83 -23.23 -8.34
CA GLY A 329 2.42 -23.69 -7.02
C GLY A 329 3.05 -22.90 -5.86
N ALA A 330 4.32 -22.49 -6.00
CA ALA A 330 4.99 -21.67 -5.00
C ALA A 330 4.41 -20.25 -4.93
N TYR A 331 4.09 -19.63 -6.07
CA TYR A 331 3.42 -18.32 -6.11
C TYR A 331 1.99 -18.40 -5.55
N TRP A 332 1.25 -19.44 -5.89
CA TRP A 332 -0.07 -19.69 -5.30
C TRP A 332 0.00 -19.87 -3.77
N LEU A 333 1.00 -20.60 -3.25
CA LEU A 333 1.21 -20.71 -1.80
C LEU A 333 1.60 -19.37 -1.16
N ALA A 334 2.39 -18.54 -1.86
CA ALA A 334 2.77 -17.22 -1.38
C ALA A 334 1.54 -16.32 -1.20
N SER A 335 0.49 -16.46 -2.03
CA SER A 335 -0.76 -15.70 -1.91
C SER A 335 -1.45 -15.88 -0.55
N MET A 336 -1.20 -16.99 0.15
CA MET A 336 -1.75 -17.28 1.48
C MET A 336 -1.03 -16.51 2.60
N VAL A 337 0.15 -15.95 2.33
CA VAL A 337 0.93 -15.20 3.32
C VAL A 337 0.39 -13.78 3.44
N SER A 338 0.24 -13.29 4.67
CA SER A 338 -0.23 -11.92 4.92
C SER A 338 0.72 -10.86 4.33
N LYS A 339 0.14 -9.74 3.87
CA LYS A 339 0.86 -8.63 3.22
C LYS A 339 1.97 -8.01 4.09
N GLU A 340 1.89 -8.18 5.40
CA GLU A 340 2.90 -7.73 6.38
C GLU A 340 4.29 -8.35 6.15
N HIS A 341 4.36 -9.54 5.54
CA HIS A 341 5.63 -10.23 5.27
C HIS A 341 6.31 -9.75 3.98
N TYR A 342 5.60 -9.05 3.11
CA TYR A 342 6.13 -8.57 1.83
C TYR A 342 6.89 -7.25 1.98
N TRP A 343 6.38 -6.36 2.83
CA TRP A 343 6.86 -4.98 2.95
C TRP A 343 7.55 -4.74 4.29
N ASP A 344 8.65 -4.00 4.28
CA ASP A 344 9.36 -3.65 5.51
C ASP A 344 8.77 -2.40 6.17
N LEU A 345 7.88 -2.62 7.13
CA LEU A 345 7.30 -1.58 7.97
C LEU A 345 8.04 -1.40 9.31
N SER A 346 9.27 -1.92 9.44
CA SER A 346 10.07 -1.86 10.68
C SER A 346 10.34 -0.45 11.21
N ARG A 347 10.17 0.58 10.37
CA ARG A 347 10.23 2.00 10.73
C ARG A 347 9.14 2.41 11.71
N TYR A 348 8.00 1.72 11.71
CA TYR A 348 6.86 1.99 12.57
C TYR A 348 6.75 0.93 13.68
N GLU A 349 6.42 1.38 14.88
CA GLU A 349 6.00 0.53 15.99
C GLU A 349 4.52 0.81 16.24
N TRP A 350 3.69 -0.23 16.19
CA TRP A 350 2.27 -0.13 16.48
C TRP A 350 1.84 -1.11 17.57
N LYS A 351 0.94 -0.67 18.44
CA LYS A 351 0.38 -1.45 19.55
C LYS A 351 -1.12 -1.22 19.65
N ASP A 352 -1.87 -2.30 19.81
CA ASP A 352 -3.28 -2.24 20.17
C ASP A 352 -3.40 -1.78 21.63
N VAL A 353 -3.97 -0.59 21.82
CA VAL A 353 -4.20 0.04 23.12
C VAL A 353 -5.71 0.17 23.41
N THR A 354 -6.53 -0.65 22.73
CA THR A 354 -7.98 -0.68 22.94
C THR A 354 -8.30 -1.02 24.38
N GLN A 355 -9.08 -0.16 25.03
CA GLN A 355 -9.51 -0.37 26.41
C GLN A 355 -10.44 -1.59 26.52
N ARG A 356 -10.41 -2.28 27.67
CA ARG A 356 -11.15 -3.53 27.88
C ARG A 356 -12.66 -3.39 27.69
N ASP A 357 -13.22 -2.22 28.00
CA ASP A 357 -14.64 -1.90 27.85
C ASP A 357 -15.07 -1.68 26.40
N ALA A 358 -14.12 -1.49 25.48
CA ALA A 358 -14.37 -1.19 24.07
C ALA A 358 -13.95 -2.33 23.13
N ARG A 359 -13.20 -3.33 23.64
CA ARG A 359 -12.60 -4.42 22.85
C ARG A 359 -13.61 -5.35 22.17
N HIS A 360 -14.81 -5.46 22.74
CA HIS A 360 -15.90 -6.31 22.24
C HIS A 360 -17.07 -5.50 21.68
N ALA A 361 -16.78 -4.35 21.05
CA ALA A 361 -17.79 -3.50 20.45
C ALA A 361 -18.58 -4.18 19.32
N ASP A 362 -18.08 -5.28 18.77
CA ASP A 362 -18.71 -6.14 17.78
C ASP A 362 -19.80 -7.07 18.35
N ARG A 363 -19.76 -7.35 19.66
CA ARG A 363 -20.66 -8.30 20.34
C ARG A 363 -21.69 -7.59 21.21
N THR A 364 -22.77 -8.29 21.53
CA THR A 364 -23.69 -7.85 22.59
C THR A 364 -22.99 -8.04 23.93
N THR A 365 -22.75 -6.94 24.64
CA THR A 365 -21.98 -6.92 25.90
C THR A 365 -22.90 -7.21 27.09
N ASP A 366 -24.14 -6.74 27.01
CA ASP A 366 -25.17 -6.96 28.02
C ASP A 366 -26.46 -7.34 27.30
N ALA A 367 -26.97 -8.54 27.56
CA ALA A 367 -28.22 -9.02 26.99
C ALA A 367 -29.45 -8.37 27.65
N ASN A 368 -29.29 -7.85 28.87
CA ASN A 368 -30.38 -7.20 29.61
C ASN A 368 -30.54 -5.73 29.20
N ASP A 369 -29.50 -5.08 28.68
CA ASP A 369 -29.59 -3.72 28.11
C ASP A 369 -29.84 -3.79 26.60
N MET A 370 -31.11 -3.77 26.20
CA MET A 370 -31.54 -3.82 24.79
C MET A 370 -31.05 -2.64 23.93
N CYS A 371 -30.60 -1.54 24.55
CA CYS A 371 -30.16 -0.35 23.83
C CYS A 371 -28.63 -0.31 23.72
N ASP A 372 -27.94 -0.07 24.85
CA ASP A 372 -26.49 0.17 24.87
C ASP A 372 -25.70 -1.16 24.95
N GLY A 373 -26.34 -2.24 25.39
CA GLY A 373 -25.76 -3.59 25.43
C GLY A 373 -25.62 -4.23 24.05
N TYR A 374 -26.43 -3.82 23.07
CA TYR A 374 -26.41 -4.35 21.70
C TYR A 374 -25.42 -3.63 20.78
N ARG A 375 -24.86 -4.38 19.82
CA ARG A 375 -23.99 -3.82 18.78
C ARG A 375 -24.76 -2.83 17.90
N SER A 376 -24.30 -1.59 17.86
CA SER A 376 -24.91 -0.54 17.05
C SER A 376 -23.88 0.48 16.63
N PHE A 377 -24.09 1.10 15.47
CA PHE A 377 -23.22 2.17 14.98
C PHE A 377 -23.07 3.33 15.98
N THR A 378 -24.17 3.75 16.62
CA THR A 378 -24.16 4.85 17.60
C THR A 378 -23.31 4.51 18.82
N ARG A 379 -23.33 3.25 19.27
CA ARG A 379 -22.46 2.78 20.35
C ARG A 379 -20.99 2.86 19.96
N THR A 380 -20.64 2.37 18.77
CA THR A 380 -19.26 2.43 18.27
C THR A 380 -18.79 3.87 18.06
N LEU A 381 -19.67 4.73 17.53
CA LEU A 381 -19.41 6.16 17.35
C LEU A 381 -19.12 6.84 18.70
N TRP A 382 -19.93 6.55 19.73
CA TRP A 382 -19.66 6.99 21.10
C TRP A 382 -18.28 6.53 21.58
N TYR A 383 -17.87 5.31 21.24
CA TYR A 383 -16.57 4.77 21.64
C TYR A 383 -15.41 5.53 21.04
N VAL A 384 -15.55 6.01 19.80
CA VAL A 384 -14.53 6.87 19.18
C VAL A 384 -14.54 8.26 19.81
N ILE A 385 -15.73 8.86 20.01
CA ILE A 385 -15.88 10.21 20.58
C ILE A 385 -15.30 10.27 22.00
N ARG A 386 -15.57 9.27 22.84
CA ARG A 386 -15.04 9.23 24.22
C ARG A 386 -13.52 9.11 24.27
N GLU A 387 -12.89 8.48 23.28
CA GLU A 387 -11.43 8.39 23.22
C GLU A 387 -10.84 9.67 22.62
N THR A 388 -11.39 10.18 21.51
CA THR A 388 -10.91 11.40 20.84
C THR A 388 -11.19 12.70 21.61
N LYS A 389 -12.19 12.73 22.49
CA LYS A 389 -12.66 13.92 23.22
C LYS A 389 -13.12 15.07 22.31
N SER A 390 -13.41 14.77 21.04
CA SER A 390 -13.77 15.72 20.00
C SER A 390 -14.80 15.09 19.07
N THR A 391 -15.79 15.86 18.63
CA THR A 391 -16.83 15.43 17.68
C THR A 391 -16.68 16.07 16.30
N ARG A 392 -15.76 17.04 16.14
CA ARG A 392 -15.59 17.80 14.89
C ARG A 392 -15.28 16.92 13.68
N TRP A 393 -14.52 15.85 13.88
CA TRP A 393 -14.19 14.89 12.83
C TRP A 393 -15.43 14.10 12.38
N ALA A 394 -16.39 13.84 13.28
CA ALA A 394 -17.59 13.06 12.98
C ALA A 394 -18.53 13.82 12.05
N GLU A 395 -18.66 15.14 12.23
CA GLU A 395 -19.43 15.99 11.33
C GLU A 395 -18.75 16.13 9.96
N ARG A 396 -17.43 16.38 9.94
CA ARG A 396 -16.68 16.59 8.68
C ARG A 396 -16.58 15.34 7.82
N SER A 397 -16.44 14.17 8.44
CA SER A 397 -16.36 12.88 7.74
C SER A 397 -17.71 12.33 7.28
N GLY A 398 -18.82 12.97 7.67
CA GLY A 398 -20.16 12.41 7.47
C GLY A 398 -20.42 11.14 8.28
N ALA A 399 -19.70 10.95 9.40
CA ALA A 399 -19.99 9.87 10.35
C ALA A 399 -21.36 10.04 11.02
N ALA A 400 -21.75 11.29 11.27
CA ALA A 400 -23.10 11.64 11.73
C ALA A 400 -23.74 12.63 10.73
N PRO A 401 -25.04 12.49 10.41
CA PRO A 401 -25.78 13.47 9.62
C PRO A 401 -25.75 14.87 10.24
N GLY A 402 -25.73 15.93 9.41
CA GLY A 402 -25.73 17.33 9.86
C GLY A 402 -27.07 17.84 10.44
N THR A 403 -28.00 16.96 10.80
CA THR A 403 -29.33 17.34 11.30
C THR A 403 -29.24 17.98 12.69
N ARG A 404 -30.26 18.76 13.08
CA ARG A 404 -30.31 19.42 14.40
C ARG A 404 -30.22 18.40 15.54
N ARG A 405 -30.91 17.26 15.39
CA ARG A 405 -30.93 16.12 16.34
C ARG A 405 -29.53 15.54 16.58
N TRP A 406 -28.82 15.24 15.49
CA TRP A 406 -27.46 14.71 15.57
C TRP A 406 -26.48 15.74 16.13
N ARG A 407 -26.61 17.02 15.77
CA ARG A 407 -25.80 18.09 16.39
C ARG A 407 -26.05 18.22 17.89
N GLN A 408 -27.28 18.05 18.36
CA GLN A 408 -27.56 18.02 19.80
C GLN A 408 -26.90 16.81 20.47
N TRP A 409 -27.09 15.61 19.92
CA TRP A 409 -26.48 14.39 20.45
C TRP A 409 -24.94 14.47 20.48
N LEU A 410 -24.31 14.99 19.42
CA LEU A 410 -22.86 15.17 19.36
C LEU A 410 -22.35 16.16 20.41
N ARG A 411 -23.07 17.25 20.69
CA ARG A 411 -22.70 18.18 21.76
C ARG A 411 -22.74 17.49 23.14
N GLU A 412 -23.83 16.80 23.44
CA GLU A 412 -23.97 16.05 24.71
C GLU A 412 -22.91 14.95 24.82
N ALA A 413 -22.57 14.27 23.72
CA ALA A 413 -21.50 13.29 23.66
C ALA A 413 -20.14 13.93 23.94
N GLU A 414 -19.85 15.08 23.35
CA GLU A 414 -18.57 15.78 23.56
C GLU A 414 -18.39 16.20 25.03
N GLU A 415 -19.45 16.73 25.65
CA GLU A 415 -19.48 17.11 27.07
C GLU A 415 -19.23 15.90 27.99
N ASN A 416 -19.95 14.80 27.77
CA ASN A 416 -19.76 13.56 28.54
C ASN A 416 -18.37 12.95 28.33
N ALA A 417 -17.85 13.02 27.10
CA ALA A 417 -16.51 12.56 26.80
C ALA A 417 -15.46 13.38 27.57
N ARG A 418 -15.57 14.70 27.58
CA ARG A 418 -14.66 15.61 28.33
C ARG A 418 -14.79 15.45 29.84
N ALA A 419 -15.99 15.21 30.35
CA ALA A 419 -16.25 14.91 31.76
C ALA A 419 -15.73 13.52 32.20
N GLY A 420 -15.30 12.67 31.25
CA GLY A 420 -14.79 11.33 31.56
C GLY A 420 -15.88 10.30 31.86
N ASN A 421 -17.15 10.61 31.56
CA ASN A 421 -18.27 9.70 31.80
C ASN A 421 -18.29 8.55 30.79
N ARG A 422 -17.60 7.44 31.09
CA ARG A 422 -17.49 6.29 30.17
C ARG A 422 -18.79 5.48 30.02
N ARG A 423 -19.68 5.54 31.02
CA ARG A 423 -20.93 4.76 31.10
C ARG A 423 -22.17 5.54 30.64
N TRP A 424 -21.97 6.66 29.95
CA TRP A 424 -23.07 7.41 29.37
C TRP A 424 -23.86 6.53 28.38
N ALA A 425 -25.19 6.47 28.58
CA ALA A 425 -26.12 5.67 27.78
C ALA A 425 -26.38 6.35 26.43
N ALA A 426 -25.40 6.27 25.55
CA ALA A 426 -25.33 7.04 24.31
C ALA A 426 -26.42 6.64 23.31
N VAL A 427 -26.76 5.35 23.23
CA VAL A 427 -27.82 4.84 22.34
C VAL A 427 -29.19 5.26 22.86
N ARG A 428 -29.46 5.00 24.15
CA ARG A 428 -30.72 5.40 24.78
C ARG A 428 -30.96 6.91 24.68
N ARG A 429 -29.91 7.72 24.84
CA ARG A 429 -30.01 9.18 24.73
C ARG A 429 -30.30 9.63 23.30
N ARG A 430 -29.72 8.98 22.29
CA ARG A 430 -30.09 9.22 20.89
C ARG A 430 -31.58 8.97 20.70
N ASP A 431 -32.09 7.83 21.15
CA ASP A 431 -33.49 7.45 20.93
C ASP A 431 -34.46 8.45 21.58
N HIS A 432 -34.12 8.95 22.77
CA HIS A 432 -34.89 10.01 23.45
C HIS A 432 -34.93 11.33 22.64
N ILE A 433 -33.79 11.82 22.14
CA ILE A 433 -33.74 13.07 21.36
C ILE A 433 -34.58 12.94 20.09
N PHE A 434 -34.62 11.76 19.49
CA PHE A 434 -35.33 11.53 18.24
C PHE A 434 -36.85 11.42 18.48
N ALA A 435 -37.26 10.85 19.61
CA ALA A 435 -38.66 10.78 20.04
C ALA A 435 -39.24 12.15 20.43
N ASP A 436 -38.50 12.96 21.19
CA ASP A 436 -38.97 14.30 21.62
C ASP A 436 -39.29 15.19 20.41
N ASP A 437 -38.40 15.20 19.42
CA ASP A 437 -38.50 16.05 18.24
C ASP A 437 -39.62 15.59 17.27
N GLU A 438 -40.00 14.29 17.30
CA GLU A 438 -41.20 13.78 16.62
C GLU A 438 -42.48 14.27 17.30
N SER A 439 -42.51 14.28 18.63
CA SER A 439 -43.66 14.80 19.38
C SER A 439 -43.85 16.31 19.20
N ASP A 440 -42.77 17.06 19.05
CA ASP A 440 -42.79 18.49 18.74
C ASP A 440 -43.15 18.79 17.28
N ALA A 441 -42.84 17.89 16.34
CA ALA A 441 -43.23 18.04 14.93
C ALA A 441 -44.70 17.70 14.65
N MET A 442 -45.35 16.93 15.53
CA MET A 442 -46.78 16.62 15.46
C MET A 442 -47.68 17.66 16.16
N ARG A 443 -47.08 18.61 16.88
CA ARG A 443 -47.76 19.79 17.45
C ARG A 443 -47.63 20.97 16.51
#